data_AF-F0YKD8-F1
#
_entry.id   AF-F0YKD8-F1
#
_cell.length_a   1.000
_cell.length_b   1.000
_cell.length_c   1.000
_cell.angle_alpha   90.00
_cell.angle_beta   90.00
_cell.angle_gamma   90.00
#
_symmetry.space_group_name_H-M   'P 1'
#
loop_
_entity.id
_entity.type
_entity.pdbx_description
1 polymer ?
#
loop_
_entity_poly.entity_id
_entity_poly.type
_entity_poly.pdbx_seq_one_letter_code
_entity_poly.pdbx_strand_id
1 'polypeptide(L)'
;MDYLLKYLQELVLPLPRLAASPEAPPAAFDAAPPLANIWPPPADEPVGAPPPRTEPKTPSAAVANKGATPRASVVSPDFSLAALEKPGRPKTTPSKITDAHLQRWGADSEDSELETPGPCSAVSRKPTTLAKILEDDDTPAPALGDAPRRPLRAHAITQKHLTNWGESDSESEVGDSASEAGTPAKVARPRGAKPKLAFADLKNDAAPTERLAMGVAQSSEVSSLAGYASVQVAVEKSLYGAGETVRGYAQLAVQQPTKMSSVTVQLVGEAKTTVHYTTHSGSGKKRKTHHHTARETAPVVALEARVADFPSGSAPAGTWQCPFEFVLPLDAPSSMARHGAGRNTASLAYYAGVVVSRPGWTRSNLVHRVMIDVVAAPPALVAPPRRDEAVKVTRCCCIPAGDMTLGARPSKNAYVGGERPEVLYAVDNASTQVVERVSVTLYQNIRFNAGTHGHFFRSVVASVVGPPVAINDRFGFEGGAPARSAEIQLPPTFSAFSLRTRTIEVTHQIVVQSKTESCFVKDPYIALDTWLYRATPLPYAVPLDEGEAPSIPTAVPIAYAPNASLALPGAPACPTAVPIDTTGDGVADSWGWDTSGDGRVDKVQAMT
;
A
#
# COMPACT_ATOMS: atom_id res chain seq x y z
N MET A 1 26.27 -34.76 1.69
CA MET A 1 25.64 -34.05 2.83
C MET A 1 26.66 -33.66 3.89
N ASP A 2 27.71 -34.46 4.03
CA ASP A 2 28.59 -34.57 5.20
C ASP A 2 29.45 -33.32 5.45
N TYR A 3 29.69 -32.52 4.41
CA TYR A 3 30.34 -31.21 4.53
C TYR A 3 29.49 -30.17 5.26
N LEU A 4 28.17 -30.30 5.32
CA LEU A 4 27.29 -29.35 6.04
C LEU A 4 27.28 -29.60 7.55
N LEU A 5 27.29 -30.87 7.99
CA LEU A 5 27.29 -31.18 9.44
C LEU A 5 28.55 -30.66 10.13
N LYS A 6 29.70 -30.73 9.46
CA LYS A 6 30.99 -30.33 10.07
C LYS A 6 31.07 -28.83 10.36
N TYR A 7 30.34 -27.99 9.61
CA TYR A 7 30.30 -26.54 9.81
C TYR A 7 29.34 -26.10 10.93
N LEU A 8 28.41 -26.96 11.35
CA LEU A 8 27.43 -26.65 12.41
C LEU A 8 27.93 -26.96 13.83
N GLN A 9 29.06 -27.66 13.98
CA GLN A 9 29.62 -27.99 15.30
C GLN A 9 30.54 -26.91 15.88
N GLU A 10 31.04 -25.97 15.08
CA GLU A 10 31.98 -24.92 15.54
C GLU A 10 31.29 -23.59 15.95
N LEU A 11 29.96 -23.51 15.82
CA LEU A 11 29.18 -22.28 16.13
C LEU A 11 28.64 -22.20 17.58
N VAL A 12 28.95 -23.18 18.44
CA VAL A 12 28.52 -23.18 19.85
C VAL A 12 29.49 -22.38 20.72
N LEU A 13 29.31 -21.05 20.75
CA LEU A 13 29.99 -20.18 21.72
C LEU A 13 29.48 -20.44 23.15
N PRO A 14 30.36 -20.55 24.16
CA PRO A 14 29.93 -20.75 25.54
C PRO A 14 29.30 -19.47 26.11
N LEU A 15 28.05 -19.58 26.60
CA LEU A 15 27.39 -18.51 27.33
C LEU A 15 28.21 -18.12 28.59
N PRO A 16 28.39 -16.82 28.89
CA PRO A 16 29.05 -16.39 30.12
C PRO A 16 28.22 -16.82 31.33
N ARG A 17 28.86 -17.47 32.30
CA ARG A 17 28.21 -17.84 33.57
C ARG A 17 27.82 -16.57 34.33
N LEU A 18 26.53 -16.30 34.45
CA LEU A 18 26.00 -15.35 35.42
C LEU A 18 26.43 -15.81 36.82
N ALA A 19 27.17 -14.95 37.52
CA ALA A 19 27.51 -15.17 38.92
C ALA A 19 26.24 -15.02 39.76
N ALA A 20 25.94 -16.00 40.60
CA ALA A 20 24.81 -15.91 41.54
C ALA A 20 25.08 -14.79 42.55
N SER A 21 24.17 -13.81 42.61
CA SER A 21 24.14 -12.86 43.73
C SER A 21 23.68 -13.62 44.98
N PRO A 22 24.33 -13.43 46.15
CA PRO A 22 23.84 -14.03 47.39
C PRO A 22 22.46 -13.45 47.75
N GLU A 23 21.55 -14.32 48.19
CA GLU A 23 20.24 -13.92 48.70
C GLU A 23 20.39 -13.13 50.00
N ALA A 24 19.70 -11.99 50.11
CA ALA A 24 19.45 -11.34 51.38
C ALA A 24 18.20 -11.97 52.02
N PRO A 25 18.18 -12.23 53.35
CA PRO A 25 17.02 -12.81 54.00
C PRO A 25 15.81 -11.83 53.95
N PRO A 26 14.58 -12.34 53.83
CA PRO A 26 13.40 -11.49 53.75
C PRO A 26 13.20 -10.69 55.05
N ALA A 27 13.09 -9.37 54.92
CA ALA A 27 12.69 -8.52 56.02
C ALA A 27 11.22 -8.78 56.39
N ALA A 28 10.93 -8.87 57.68
CA ALA A 28 9.56 -8.96 58.16
C ALA A 28 8.79 -7.66 57.83
N PHE A 29 7.63 -7.80 57.19
CA PHE A 29 6.69 -6.69 57.04
C PHE A 29 5.75 -6.65 58.25
N ASP A 30 5.85 -5.59 59.04
CA ASP A 30 4.88 -5.31 60.10
C ASP A 30 3.48 -5.04 59.51
N ALA A 31 2.45 -5.48 60.25
CA ALA A 31 1.07 -5.42 59.78
C ALA A 31 0.53 -3.97 59.78
N ALA A 32 0.09 -3.49 58.62
CA ALA A 32 -0.65 -2.24 58.52
C ALA A 32 -2.06 -2.36 59.15
N PRO A 33 -2.55 -1.34 59.87
CA PRO A 33 -3.89 -1.35 60.46
C PRO A 33 -4.99 -1.25 59.39
N PRO A 34 -6.20 -1.77 59.66
CA PRO A 34 -7.30 -1.75 58.69
C PRO A 34 -7.81 -0.32 58.42
N LEU A 35 -7.90 0.05 57.15
CA LEU A 35 -8.55 1.29 56.72
C LEU A 35 -10.07 1.17 56.89
N ALA A 36 -10.68 2.16 57.54
CA ALA A 36 -12.12 2.22 57.74
C ALA A 36 -12.87 2.68 56.47
N ASN A 37 -14.06 2.12 56.24
CA ASN A 37 -14.92 2.49 55.13
C ASN A 37 -15.38 3.96 55.21
N ILE A 38 -15.06 4.76 54.19
CA ILE A 38 -15.71 6.05 53.95
C ILE A 38 -16.13 6.09 52.47
N TRP A 39 -17.38 5.72 52.20
CA TRP A 39 -18.05 5.97 50.92
C TRP A 39 -19.48 6.42 51.24
N PRO A 40 -19.92 7.62 50.81
CA PRO A 40 -21.29 8.05 51.03
C PRO A 40 -22.26 7.26 50.12
N PRO A 41 -23.49 6.95 50.56
CA PRO A 41 -24.49 6.33 49.70
C PRO A 41 -24.92 7.29 48.57
N PRO A 42 -25.33 6.76 47.40
CA PRO A 42 -25.96 7.56 46.36
C PRO A 42 -27.31 8.12 46.84
N ALA A 43 -27.70 9.28 46.32
CA ALA A 43 -29.00 9.89 46.61
C ALA A 43 -30.11 9.26 45.73
N ASP A 44 -31.31 9.13 46.28
CA ASP A 44 -32.50 8.68 45.56
C ASP A 44 -32.99 9.74 44.55
N GLU A 45 -33.07 9.40 43.26
CA GLU A 45 -33.87 10.16 42.28
C GLU A 45 -35.27 9.52 42.10
N PRO A 46 -36.36 10.32 42.03
CA PRO A 46 -37.71 9.80 41.93
C PRO A 46 -38.04 9.29 40.51
N VAL A 47 -38.59 8.08 40.42
CA VAL A 47 -39.00 7.44 39.16
C VAL A 47 -40.19 8.20 38.52
N GLY A 48 -39.90 9.00 37.48
CA GLY A 48 -40.91 9.62 36.63
C GLY A 48 -41.53 8.62 35.64
N ALA A 49 -42.86 8.56 35.57
CA ALA A 49 -43.56 7.64 34.67
C ALA A 49 -43.49 8.09 33.19
N PRO A 50 -43.39 7.14 32.22
CA PRO A 50 -43.32 7.47 30.80
C PRO A 50 -44.68 7.89 30.23
N PRO A 51 -44.73 8.85 29.27
CA PRO A 51 -45.97 9.24 28.59
C PRO A 51 -46.46 8.16 27.61
N PRO A 52 -47.78 8.09 27.33
CA PRO A 52 -48.37 7.05 26.49
C PRO A 52 -48.02 7.20 25.00
N ARG A 53 -47.75 6.07 24.33
CA ARG A 53 -47.65 6.02 22.86
C ARG A 53 -49.04 6.17 22.23
N THR A 54 -49.19 7.11 21.31
CA THR A 54 -50.35 7.20 20.40
C THR A 54 -50.13 6.36 19.14
N GLU A 55 -51.08 5.48 18.83
CA GLU A 55 -51.07 4.67 17.60
C GLU A 55 -51.51 5.48 16.36
N PRO A 56 -50.82 5.36 15.21
CA PRO A 56 -51.30 5.90 13.94
C PRO A 56 -52.39 5.00 13.34
N LYS A 57 -53.64 5.48 13.32
CA LYS A 57 -54.77 4.74 12.71
C LYS A 57 -54.67 4.71 11.18
N THR A 58 -54.73 3.52 10.60
CA THR A 58 -55.02 3.30 9.18
C THR A 58 -56.49 3.61 8.86
N PRO A 59 -56.79 4.31 7.75
CA PRO A 59 -58.06 4.21 7.06
C PRO A 59 -57.93 3.32 5.81
N SER A 60 -59.00 2.60 5.47
CA SER A 60 -59.09 1.75 4.27
C SER A 60 -60.49 1.90 3.63
N ALA A 61 -60.62 1.33 2.42
CA ALA A 61 -61.81 1.27 1.58
C ALA A 61 -62.25 2.58 0.88
N ALA A 62 -62.49 2.45 -0.42
CA ALA A 62 -63.00 3.48 -1.33
C ALA A 62 -64.52 3.35 -1.52
N VAL A 63 -65.12 4.29 -2.27
CA VAL A 63 -66.04 4.01 -3.41
C VAL A 63 -66.36 5.32 -4.18
N ALA A 64 -66.89 5.17 -5.40
CA ALA A 64 -67.24 6.20 -6.40
C ALA A 64 -68.20 7.32 -5.89
N ASN A 65 -68.50 8.41 -6.62
CA ASN A 65 -68.72 8.51 -8.07
C ASN A 65 -68.82 9.96 -8.61
N LYS A 66 -68.66 10.14 -9.94
CA LYS A 66 -69.15 11.24 -10.83
C LYS A 66 -69.09 12.73 -10.39
N GLY A 67 -68.58 13.59 -11.28
CA GLY A 67 -69.36 14.77 -11.72
C GLY A 67 -68.63 16.11 -12.00
N ALA A 68 -68.68 16.53 -13.27
CA ALA A 68 -68.73 17.91 -13.81
C ALA A 68 -67.66 18.98 -13.42
N THR A 69 -67.19 19.70 -14.44
CA THR A 69 -66.58 21.04 -14.33
C THR A 69 -67.65 22.14 -14.22
N PRO A 70 -67.32 23.34 -13.72
CA PRO A 70 -67.15 24.47 -14.65
C PRO A 70 -66.05 25.48 -14.27
N ARG A 71 -65.88 26.51 -15.12
CA ARG A 71 -65.03 27.70 -14.89
C ARG A 71 -65.59 28.59 -13.77
N ALA A 72 -64.72 29.31 -13.03
CA ALA A 72 -64.74 30.78 -12.98
C ALA A 72 -63.52 31.37 -12.22
N SER A 73 -63.10 32.56 -12.68
CA SER A 73 -62.17 33.51 -12.06
C SER A 73 -62.68 34.19 -10.79
N VAL A 74 -61.81 34.83 -9.97
CA VAL A 74 -61.84 36.28 -9.60
C VAL A 74 -60.84 36.65 -8.48
N VAL A 75 -60.36 37.91 -8.50
CA VAL A 75 -59.68 38.71 -7.42
C VAL A 75 -58.23 38.39 -7.01
N SER A 76 -57.36 39.39 -7.26
CA SER A 76 -56.10 39.68 -6.54
C SER A 76 -56.37 40.61 -5.34
N PRO A 77 -55.39 40.90 -4.47
CA PRO A 77 -54.74 42.20 -4.65
C PRO A 77 -53.24 42.27 -4.33
N ASP A 78 -52.54 42.99 -5.21
CA ASP A 78 -51.52 44.03 -5.00
C ASP A 78 -50.82 44.16 -3.62
N PHE A 79 -49.49 44.28 -3.68
CA PHE A 79 -48.77 45.34 -2.98
C PHE A 79 -47.71 45.94 -3.93
N SER A 80 -47.56 47.26 -3.94
CA SER A 80 -46.80 47.99 -4.96
C SER A 80 -45.56 48.71 -4.45
N LEU A 81 -44.49 48.61 -5.25
CA LEU A 81 -43.44 49.59 -5.56
C LEU A 81 -43.15 50.73 -4.56
N ALA A 82 -41.89 50.79 -4.13
CA ALA A 82 -41.11 52.03 -4.08
C ALA A 82 -39.89 51.88 -5.02
N ALA A 83 -39.43 52.97 -5.63
CA ALA A 83 -38.37 52.94 -6.64
C ALA A 83 -37.41 54.13 -6.49
N LEU A 84 -36.12 53.94 -6.83
CA LEU A 84 -35.18 55.05 -7.00
C LEU A 84 -34.12 54.76 -8.09
N GLU A 85 -34.25 55.52 -9.18
CA GLU A 85 -33.18 56.11 -10.04
C GLU A 85 -32.08 55.27 -10.74
N LYS A 86 -31.51 55.88 -11.79
CA LYS A 86 -30.41 55.40 -12.65
C LYS A 86 -29.36 56.52 -12.76
N PRO A 87 -28.06 56.24 -12.98
CA PRO A 87 -27.53 56.07 -14.35
C PRO A 87 -26.52 54.90 -14.46
N GLY A 88 -25.97 54.48 -15.61
CA GLY A 88 -26.14 54.93 -16.99
C GLY A 88 -24.80 54.89 -17.76
N ARG A 89 -24.64 53.97 -18.73
CA ARG A 89 -23.50 53.92 -19.67
C ARG A 89 -23.92 53.47 -21.08
N PRO A 90 -23.14 53.77 -22.13
CA PRO A 90 -23.63 53.83 -23.51
C PRO A 90 -23.62 52.49 -24.26
N LYS A 91 -24.34 52.47 -25.38
CA LYS A 91 -24.32 51.40 -26.40
C LYS A 91 -23.27 51.70 -27.47
N THR A 92 -22.68 50.66 -28.04
CA THR A 92 -22.06 50.68 -29.38
C THR A 92 -22.75 49.63 -30.25
N THR A 93 -23.02 49.97 -31.51
CA THR A 93 -23.75 49.10 -32.47
C THR A 93 -22.81 48.17 -33.25
N PRO A 94 -23.34 47.05 -33.81
CA PRO A 94 -22.52 46.00 -34.41
C PRO A 94 -22.26 46.19 -35.91
N SER A 95 -21.16 45.61 -36.39
CA SER A 95 -20.91 45.32 -37.80
C SER A 95 -20.95 43.80 -38.04
N LYS A 96 -21.65 43.36 -39.10
CA LYS A 96 -21.69 41.95 -39.53
C LYS A 96 -20.65 41.72 -40.63
N ILE A 97 -19.81 40.68 -40.49
CA ILE A 97 -19.19 39.94 -41.59
C ILE A 97 -19.33 38.43 -41.28
N THR A 98 -19.25 37.59 -42.31
CA THR A 98 -19.82 36.24 -42.41
C THR A 98 -19.00 35.09 -41.80
N ASP A 99 -19.74 34.08 -41.35
CA ASP A 99 -19.48 32.63 -41.30
C ASP A 99 -18.12 32.09 -41.77
N ALA A 100 -17.46 31.31 -40.89
CA ALA A 100 -17.00 29.95 -41.21
C ALA A 100 -16.57 29.17 -39.95
N HIS A 101 -17.01 27.90 -39.86
CA HIS A 101 -16.53 26.81 -38.99
C HIS A 101 -16.39 27.00 -37.47
N LEU A 102 -16.98 26.05 -36.74
CA LEU A 102 -16.96 25.94 -35.28
C LEU A 102 -16.88 24.45 -34.92
N GLN A 103 -15.81 24.00 -34.24
CA GLN A 103 -15.83 23.01 -33.13
C GLN A 103 -14.43 22.49 -32.77
N ARG A 104 -14.23 22.27 -31.47
CA ARG A 104 -13.31 21.32 -30.80
C ARG A 104 -11.83 21.31 -31.21
N TRP A 105 -10.97 21.46 -30.21
CA TRP A 105 -10.19 20.31 -29.70
C TRP A 105 -10.24 20.31 -28.16
N GLY A 106 -9.88 19.18 -27.55
CA GLY A 106 -9.81 19.02 -26.09
C GLY A 106 -8.43 19.44 -25.55
N ALA A 107 -8.27 19.40 -24.23
CA ALA A 107 -6.98 19.61 -23.59
C ALA A 107 -6.16 18.32 -23.59
N ASP A 108 -5.05 18.31 -24.31
CA ASP A 108 -3.92 17.41 -24.04
C ASP A 108 -3.02 18.08 -22.99
N SER A 109 -2.56 17.33 -21.99
CA SER A 109 -1.66 17.83 -20.94
C SER A 109 -0.21 17.71 -21.39
N GLU A 110 0.50 18.85 -21.45
CA GLU A 110 1.86 18.93 -21.98
C GLU A 110 2.88 18.09 -21.18
N ASP A 111 3.74 17.35 -21.90
CA ASP A 111 4.90 16.66 -21.34
C ASP A 111 5.93 17.69 -20.85
N SER A 112 6.37 17.58 -19.59
CA SER A 112 7.43 18.43 -19.05
C SER A 112 8.81 17.94 -19.52
N GLU A 113 9.32 18.52 -20.61
CA GLU A 113 10.68 18.22 -21.09
C GLU A 113 11.77 18.63 -20.08
N LEU A 114 12.87 17.87 -20.07
CA LEU A 114 14.04 18.11 -19.24
C LEU A 114 14.98 19.14 -19.90
N GLU A 115 14.84 20.41 -19.55
CA GLU A 115 15.84 21.42 -19.93
C GLU A 115 17.20 21.12 -19.29
N THR A 116 18.22 20.94 -20.13
CA THR A 116 19.62 20.83 -19.69
C THR A 116 20.22 22.23 -19.51
N PRO A 117 20.79 22.56 -18.34
CA PRO A 117 21.40 23.88 -18.14
C PRO A 117 22.66 24.05 -19.01
N GLY A 118 22.71 25.16 -19.75
CA GLY A 118 23.84 25.50 -20.61
C GLY A 118 25.15 25.80 -19.84
N PRO A 119 26.32 25.70 -20.51
CA PRO A 119 27.62 25.80 -19.84
C PRO A 119 27.93 27.23 -19.39
N CYS A 120 28.27 27.40 -18.11
CA CYS A 120 28.80 28.66 -17.59
C CYS A 120 30.22 28.94 -18.10
N SER A 121 30.48 30.18 -18.50
CA SER A 121 31.73 30.63 -19.10
C SER A 121 32.94 30.51 -18.16
N ALA A 122 34.00 29.82 -18.61
CA ALA A 122 35.26 29.77 -17.88
C ALA A 122 36.04 31.10 -18.02
N VAL A 123 36.31 31.77 -16.89
CA VAL A 123 37.24 32.91 -16.83
C VAL A 123 38.57 32.45 -16.24
N SER A 124 39.64 32.58 -17.03
CA SER A 124 40.99 32.13 -16.63
C SER A 124 41.70 33.12 -15.70
N ARG A 125 42.64 32.60 -14.90
CA ARG A 125 43.33 33.32 -13.83
C ARG A 125 44.42 34.27 -14.36
N LYS A 126 44.72 35.31 -13.58
CA LYS A 126 46.08 35.83 -13.38
C LYS A 126 46.36 35.96 -11.88
N PRO A 127 47.53 35.53 -11.37
CA PRO A 127 47.97 35.82 -10.01
C PRO A 127 48.66 37.20 -9.95
N THR A 128 48.55 37.89 -8.82
CA THR A 128 49.35 39.07 -8.52
C THR A 128 50.08 38.86 -7.19
N THR A 129 51.40 38.68 -7.27
CA THR A 129 52.27 38.57 -6.09
C THR A 129 52.79 39.97 -5.73
N LEU A 130 52.60 40.40 -4.48
CA LEU A 130 53.35 41.50 -3.88
C LEU A 130 53.36 41.35 -2.35
N ALA A 131 54.28 42.03 -1.68
CA ALA A 131 54.83 41.56 -0.39
C ALA A 131 54.76 42.59 0.74
N LYS A 132 54.93 42.06 1.96
CA LYS A 132 55.42 42.69 3.21
C LYS A 132 55.40 44.22 3.31
N ILE A 133 54.63 44.71 4.29
CA ILE A 133 55.09 45.75 5.24
C ILE A 133 55.03 45.11 6.65
N LEU A 134 55.71 45.71 7.63
CA LEU A 134 56.05 45.20 8.98
C LEU A 134 55.77 46.32 10.01
N GLU A 135 55.90 46.03 11.32
CA GLU A 135 55.73 46.95 12.47
C GLU A 135 54.23 47.20 12.79
N ASP A 136 53.60 46.73 13.88
CA ASP A 136 54.00 46.32 15.26
C ASP A 136 54.40 47.51 16.17
N ASP A 137 54.14 47.60 17.50
CA ASP A 137 53.62 46.66 18.52
C ASP A 137 52.05 46.49 18.53
N ASP A 138 51.24 46.27 19.59
CA ASP A 138 51.24 46.51 21.07
C ASP A 138 50.36 45.45 21.83
N THR A 139 50.39 45.40 23.18
CA THR A 139 49.46 44.61 24.03
C THR A 139 49.40 45.16 25.47
N PRO A 140 48.23 45.11 26.16
CA PRO A 140 48.24 44.38 27.44
C PRO A 140 46.98 43.57 27.79
N ALA A 141 47.17 42.43 28.44
CA ALA A 141 46.14 41.75 29.25
C ALA A 141 46.13 42.28 30.70
N PRO A 142 45.03 42.11 31.45
CA PRO A 142 44.99 41.00 32.43
C PRO A 142 43.56 40.39 32.55
N ALA A 143 43.22 39.43 33.42
CA ALA A 143 43.93 38.77 34.52
C ALA A 143 43.55 37.27 34.63
N LEU A 144 44.30 36.51 35.44
CA LEU A 144 44.05 35.09 35.73
C LEU A 144 43.02 34.89 36.86
N GLY A 145 42.33 33.74 36.90
CA GLY A 145 41.36 33.41 37.96
C GLY A 145 40.88 31.96 37.95
N ASP A 146 41.61 31.07 38.63
CA ASP A 146 41.33 29.63 38.68
C ASP A 146 40.22 29.22 39.68
N ALA A 147 39.32 28.34 39.25
CA ALA A 147 38.53 27.47 40.13
C ALA A 147 38.06 26.19 39.38
N PRO A 148 38.21 24.98 39.95
CA PRO A 148 38.02 23.74 39.20
C PRO A 148 36.55 23.29 39.09
N ARG A 149 36.16 22.73 37.94
CA ARG A 149 34.91 21.97 37.77
C ARG A 149 35.17 20.54 37.27
N ARG A 150 34.48 19.58 37.88
CA ARG A 150 34.59 18.15 37.56
C ARG A 150 33.93 17.82 36.20
N PRO A 151 34.49 16.94 35.37
CA PRO A 151 33.82 16.49 34.15
C PRO A 151 32.72 15.47 34.47
N LEU A 152 31.48 15.80 34.12
CA LEU A 152 30.40 14.81 34.01
C LEU A 152 30.48 14.13 32.64
N ARG A 153 30.47 12.79 32.61
CA ARG A 153 30.43 12.01 31.37
C ARG A 153 29.00 12.04 30.78
N ALA A 154 28.81 12.75 29.68
CA ALA A 154 27.63 12.58 28.83
C ALA A 154 27.84 11.41 27.86
N HIS A 155 26.93 10.43 27.85
CA HIS A 155 26.94 9.35 26.85
C HIS A 155 26.34 9.84 25.54
N ALA A 156 27.18 10.08 24.52
CA ALA A 156 26.72 10.36 23.16
C ALA A 156 26.31 9.06 22.46
N ILE A 157 25.00 8.79 22.37
CA ILE A 157 24.45 7.68 21.59
C ILE A 157 24.37 8.11 20.12
N THR A 158 25.39 7.79 19.33
CA THR A 158 25.40 8.06 17.89
C THR A 158 24.64 6.99 17.11
N GLN A 159 23.38 7.25 16.75
CA GLN A 159 22.66 6.45 15.75
C GLN A 159 23.31 6.66 14.37
N LYS A 160 24.08 5.68 13.89
CA LYS A 160 24.51 5.63 12.49
C LYS A 160 23.39 5.05 11.63
N HIS A 161 22.71 5.90 10.85
CA HIS A 161 21.84 5.44 9.78
C HIS A 161 22.65 5.00 8.54
N LEU A 162 22.10 4.06 7.80
CA LEU A 162 22.73 3.43 6.62
C LEU A 162 22.64 4.31 5.38
N THR A 163 23.77 4.91 4.98
CA THR A 163 24.01 5.35 3.60
C THR A 163 25.43 4.98 3.19
N ASN A 164 25.58 3.84 2.50
CA ASN A 164 26.72 3.52 1.65
C ASN A 164 26.38 2.30 0.78
N TRP A 165 26.15 2.53 -0.51
CA TRP A 165 26.44 1.56 -1.56
C TRP A 165 27.55 2.21 -2.38
N GLY A 166 28.77 1.69 -2.24
CA GLY A 166 29.94 2.23 -2.91
C GLY A 166 30.01 1.77 -4.37
N GLU A 167 30.49 2.64 -5.23
CA GLU A 167 30.97 2.26 -6.56
C GLU A 167 32.18 1.33 -6.39
N SER A 168 32.17 0.18 -7.06
CA SER A 168 33.28 -0.77 -7.04
C SER A 168 33.94 -0.83 -8.41
N ASP A 169 34.89 0.08 -8.65
CA ASP A 169 35.81 -0.08 -9.79
C ASP A 169 36.61 -1.37 -9.62
N SER A 170 36.65 -2.18 -10.66
CA SER A 170 37.43 -3.41 -10.71
C SER A 170 38.42 -3.34 -11.87
N GLU A 171 39.62 -2.85 -11.58
CA GLU A 171 40.79 -3.08 -12.42
C GLU A 171 41.05 -4.59 -12.53
N SER A 172 41.43 -5.07 -13.71
CA SER A 172 41.75 -6.48 -13.93
C SER A 172 42.86 -6.64 -14.95
N GLU A 173 44.11 -6.73 -14.47
CA GLU A 173 45.25 -7.15 -15.27
C GLU A 173 45.26 -8.68 -15.43
N VAL A 174 44.95 -9.17 -16.63
CA VAL A 174 45.30 -10.51 -17.13
C VAL A 174 45.52 -10.35 -18.64
N GLY A 175 46.56 -10.88 -19.29
CA GLY A 175 47.59 -11.81 -18.82
C GLY A 175 47.77 -12.91 -19.88
N ASP A 176 48.63 -12.66 -20.87
CA ASP A 176 48.76 -13.52 -22.05
C ASP A 176 49.26 -14.94 -21.72
N SER A 177 48.56 -15.95 -22.21
CA SER A 177 49.12 -17.27 -22.53
C SER A 177 48.27 -17.98 -23.59
N ALA A 178 48.90 -18.78 -24.44
CA ALA A 178 48.27 -19.40 -25.61
C ALA A 178 48.36 -20.93 -25.57
N SER A 179 47.39 -21.60 -26.20
CA SER A 179 47.50 -23.01 -26.59
C SER A 179 46.62 -23.31 -27.81
N GLU A 180 47.13 -24.11 -28.74
CA GLU A 180 46.49 -24.44 -30.02
C GLU A 180 45.52 -25.64 -29.93
N ALA A 181 44.60 -25.76 -30.90
CA ALA A 181 44.38 -26.95 -31.77
C ALA A 181 42.96 -27.02 -32.36
N GLY A 182 42.78 -27.74 -33.48
CA GLY A 182 41.48 -28.36 -33.85
C GLY A 182 40.72 -27.80 -35.07
N THR A 183 41.13 -28.20 -36.27
CA THR A 183 40.34 -28.20 -37.54
C THR A 183 39.19 -29.25 -37.50
N PRO A 184 38.26 -29.38 -38.50
CA PRO A 184 38.31 -28.92 -39.91
C PRO A 184 36.99 -28.38 -40.57
N ALA A 185 37.13 -28.07 -41.87
CA ALA A 185 36.13 -28.22 -42.96
C ALA A 185 34.88 -27.30 -43.03
N LYS A 186 34.91 -26.35 -43.97
CA LYS A 186 33.71 -25.73 -44.57
C LYS A 186 33.18 -26.57 -45.73
N VAL A 187 31.87 -26.76 -45.82
CA VAL A 187 31.17 -27.17 -47.05
C VAL A 187 30.36 -25.97 -47.57
N ALA A 188 30.55 -25.61 -48.84
CA ALA A 188 29.85 -24.49 -49.47
C ALA A 188 28.66 -24.96 -50.33
N ARG A 189 27.52 -24.27 -50.22
CA ARG A 189 26.42 -24.33 -51.21
C ARG A 189 25.84 -22.91 -51.47
N PRO A 190 25.23 -22.67 -52.64
CA PRO A 190 25.21 -21.34 -53.25
C PRO A 190 24.05 -20.43 -52.82
N ARG A 191 24.17 -19.15 -53.19
CA ARG A 191 23.20 -18.08 -52.95
C ARG A 191 21.92 -18.29 -53.78
N GLY A 192 20.77 -18.39 -53.13
CA GLY A 192 19.46 -18.21 -53.76
C GLY A 192 18.95 -16.78 -53.53
N ALA A 193 18.60 -16.06 -54.59
CA ALA A 193 17.99 -14.74 -54.47
C ALA A 193 16.51 -14.85 -54.04
N LYS A 194 16.01 -13.83 -53.32
CA LYS A 194 14.57 -13.64 -53.08
C LYS A 194 14.13 -12.28 -53.65
N PRO A 195 12.95 -12.18 -54.29
CA PRO A 195 12.51 -10.96 -54.96
C PRO A 195 12.03 -9.90 -53.97
N LYS A 196 12.04 -8.64 -54.42
CA LYS A 196 11.25 -7.58 -53.79
C LYS A 196 9.77 -7.82 -54.09
N LEU A 197 8.91 -7.69 -53.08
CA LEU A 197 7.48 -7.41 -53.24
C LEU A 197 7.17 -6.16 -52.44
N ALA A 198 6.61 -5.15 -53.12
CA ALA A 198 6.03 -4.00 -52.45
C ALA A 198 4.61 -4.34 -52.00
N PHE A 199 4.16 -3.74 -50.90
CA PHE A 199 2.75 -3.61 -50.59
C PHE A 199 2.42 -2.12 -50.51
N ALA A 200 1.26 -1.75 -51.07
CA ALA A 200 0.85 -0.37 -51.27
C ALA A 200 -0.04 0.12 -50.12
N ASP A 201 -0.17 1.45 -50.01
CA ASP A 201 -1.12 2.10 -49.12
C ASP A 201 -2.56 1.67 -49.39
N LEU A 202 -3.30 1.41 -48.32
CA LEU A 202 -4.75 1.23 -48.35
C LEU A 202 -5.38 1.96 -47.17
N LYS A 203 -5.76 3.22 -47.41
CA LYS A 203 -6.66 3.97 -46.53
C LYS A 203 -8.03 3.29 -46.52
N ASN A 204 -8.67 3.26 -45.35
CA ASN A 204 -10.10 2.95 -45.23
C ASN A 204 -10.70 3.83 -44.14
N ASP A 205 -11.38 4.90 -44.56
CA ASP A 205 -12.21 5.71 -43.69
C ASP A 205 -13.58 5.01 -43.50
N ALA A 206 -13.96 4.75 -42.25
CA ALA A 206 -15.28 4.19 -41.91
C ALA A 206 -15.81 4.81 -40.61
N ALA A 207 -17.03 5.36 -40.68
CA ALA A 207 -17.67 6.05 -39.55
C ALA A 207 -18.22 5.06 -38.50
N PRO A 208 -18.34 5.47 -37.22
CA PRO A 208 -18.90 4.61 -36.18
C PRO A 208 -20.42 4.47 -36.33
N THR A 209 -20.89 3.24 -36.50
CA THR A 209 -22.32 2.89 -36.38
C THR A 209 -22.59 2.32 -34.99
N GLU A 210 -23.61 2.82 -34.31
CA GLU A 210 -24.08 2.25 -33.04
C GLU A 210 -24.44 0.77 -33.20
N ARG A 211 -23.95 -0.09 -32.30
CA ARG A 211 -24.42 -1.47 -32.18
C ARG A 211 -24.76 -1.81 -30.74
N LEU A 212 -25.98 -2.28 -30.58
CA LEU A 212 -26.55 -2.78 -29.33
C LEU A 212 -25.66 -3.87 -28.71
N ALA A 213 -25.56 -3.87 -27.39
CA ALA A 213 -24.86 -4.90 -26.64
C ALA A 213 -25.61 -6.24 -26.73
N MET A 214 -25.24 -7.09 -27.68
CA MET A 214 -25.56 -8.51 -27.63
C MET A 214 -24.50 -9.22 -26.79
N GLY A 215 -24.93 -9.95 -25.75
CA GLY A 215 -24.03 -10.60 -24.81
C GLY A 215 -23.15 -11.66 -25.48
N VAL A 216 -21.82 -11.46 -25.41
CA VAL A 216 -20.86 -12.52 -25.73
C VAL A 216 -20.92 -13.55 -24.61
N ALA A 217 -21.55 -14.69 -24.88
CA ALA A 217 -21.54 -15.84 -23.97
C ALA A 217 -20.12 -16.43 -23.91
N GLN A 218 -19.27 -15.89 -23.03
CA GLN A 218 -17.97 -16.48 -22.73
C GLN A 218 -18.20 -17.86 -22.11
N SER A 219 -17.80 -18.91 -22.84
CA SER A 219 -17.81 -20.28 -22.34
C SER A 219 -16.78 -20.40 -21.22
N SER A 220 -17.25 -20.37 -19.98
CA SER A 220 -16.41 -20.72 -18.84
C SER A 220 -16.00 -22.20 -18.96
N GLU A 221 -14.71 -22.43 -19.25
CA GLU A 221 -14.14 -23.76 -19.16
C GLU A 221 -14.11 -24.18 -17.68
N VAL A 222 -15.21 -24.79 -17.23
CA VAL A 222 -15.25 -25.52 -15.97
C VAL A 222 -14.20 -26.61 -16.06
N SER A 223 -13.08 -26.43 -15.36
CA SER A 223 -11.87 -27.24 -15.44
C SER A 223 -12.15 -28.73 -15.31
N SER A 224 -12.34 -29.39 -16.45
CA SER A 224 -12.80 -30.77 -16.48
C SER A 224 -11.62 -31.73 -16.32
N LEU A 225 -11.75 -32.63 -15.36
CA LEU A 225 -10.81 -33.70 -15.06
C LEU A 225 -10.99 -34.82 -16.10
N ALA A 226 -10.53 -34.54 -17.34
CA ALA A 226 -10.72 -35.37 -18.53
C ALA A 226 -12.21 -35.60 -18.88
N GLY A 227 -13.05 -34.57 -18.75
CA GLY A 227 -14.50 -34.62 -19.05
C GLY A 227 -15.35 -35.37 -18.01
N TYR A 228 -14.80 -36.35 -17.29
CA TYR A 228 -15.55 -37.24 -16.39
C TYR A 228 -15.83 -36.69 -14.99
N ALA A 229 -15.11 -35.65 -14.57
CA ALA A 229 -15.40 -34.94 -13.34
C ALA A 229 -15.12 -33.43 -13.50
N SER A 230 -15.78 -32.62 -12.70
CA SER A 230 -15.52 -31.18 -12.54
C SER A 230 -15.42 -30.82 -11.07
N VAL A 231 -14.60 -29.82 -10.76
CA VAL A 231 -14.48 -29.27 -9.41
C VAL A 231 -14.60 -27.76 -9.47
N GLN A 232 -15.35 -27.21 -8.52
CA GLN A 232 -15.62 -25.79 -8.33
C GLN A 232 -15.47 -25.43 -6.85
N VAL A 233 -15.35 -24.13 -6.53
CA VAL A 233 -15.42 -23.62 -5.15
C VAL A 233 -16.38 -22.44 -5.08
N ALA A 234 -17.23 -22.45 -4.05
CA ALA A 234 -17.98 -21.30 -3.60
C ALA A 234 -17.38 -20.78 -2.27
N VAL A 235 -17.45 -19.47 -2.06
CA VAL A 235 -17.14 -18.79 -0.79
C VAL A 235 -18.34 -17.96 -0.38
N GLU A 236 -18.59 -17.83 0.92
CA GLU A 236 -19.76 -17.12 1.46
C GLU A 236 -19.80 -15.63 1.05
N LYS A 237 -18.62 -15.00 1.03
CA LYS A 237 -18.42 -13.58 0.71
C LYS A 237 -17.29 -13.41 -0.30
N SER A 238 -17.27 -12.28 -1.02
CA SER A 238 -16.16 -11.84 -1.86
C SER A 238 -15.20 -10.86 -1.15
N LEU A 239 -15.58 -10.38 0.04
CA LEU A 239 -14.81 -9.45 0.88
C LEU A 239 -14.70 -10.03 2.30
N TYR A 240 -13.50 -9.97 2.88
CA TYR A 240 -13.24 -10.37 4.27
C TYR A 240 -12.29 -9.38 4.97
N GLY A 241 -12.42 -9.26 6.28
CA GLY A 241 -11.40 -8.64 7.14
C GLY A 241 -10.25 -9.58 7.49
N ALA A 242 -9.08 -9.03 7.84
CA ALA A 242 -8.05 -9.75 8.58
C ALA A 242 -8.63 -10.25 9.92
N GLY A 243 -8.29 -11.46 10.33
CA GLY A 243 -8.95 -12.17 11.44
C GLY A 243 -10.34 -12.76 11.11
N GLU A 244 -10.94 -12.48 9.95
CA GLU A 244 -12.27 -13.00 9.61
C GLU A 244 -12.22 -14.45 9.08
N THR A 245 -13.27 -15.20 9.38
CA THR A 245 -13.47 -16.56 8.91
C THR A 245 -13.93 -16.61 7.45
N VAL A 246 -13.12 -17.21 6.57
CA VAL A 246 -13.48 -17.55 5.18
C VAL A 246 -14.17 -18.91 5.16
N ARG A 247 -15.48 -18.91 4.94
CA ARG A 247 -16.32 -20.11 4.80
C ARG A 247 -16.69 -20.37 3.34
N GLY A 248 -16.86 -21.64 2.99
CA GLY A 248 -17.20 -22.05 1.63
C GLY A 248 -17.47 -23.54 1.48
N TYR A 249 -17.56 -23.99 0.23
CA TYR A 249 -17.53 -25.42 -0.10
C TYR A 249 -16.82 -25.67 -1.44
N ALA A 250 -16.13 -26.81 -1.52
CA ALA A 250 -15.70 -27.38 -2.79
C ALA A 250 -16.84 -28.25 -3.33
N GLN A 251 -17.30 -27.96 -4.55
CA GLN A 251 -18.29 -28.78 -5.25
C GLN A 251 -17.56 -29.71 -6.22
N LEU A 252 -17.78 -31.01 -6.07
CA LEU A 252 -17.19 -32.08 -6.86
C LEU A 252 -18.31 -32.83 -7.58
N ALA A 253 -18.37 -32.74 -8.91
CA ALA A 253 -19.28 -33.54 -9.73
C ALA A 253 -18.49 -34.61 -10.49
N VAL A 254 -18.92 -35.86 -10.39
CA VAL A 254 -18.25 -37.04 -10.96
C VAL A 254 -19.27 -37.86 -11.73
N GLN A 255 -19.11 -37.97 -13.05
CA GLN A 255 -20.03 -38.69 -13.93
C GLN A 255 -19.85 -40.22 -13.86
N GLN A 256 -18.61 -40.67 -13.68
CA GLN A 256 -18.24 -42.08 -13.54
C GLN A 256 -17.09 -42.24 -12.52
N PRO A 257 -16.96 -43.38 -11.82
CA PRO A 257 -15.93 -43.56 -10.79
C PRO A 257 -14.54 -43.20 -11.30
N THR A 258 -13.91 -42.21 -10.66
CA THR A 258 -12.73 -41.52 -11.20
C THR A 258 -11.57 -41.58 -10.22
N LYS A 259 -10.39 -42.02 -10.70
CA LYS A 259 -9.16 -42.10 -9.89
C LYS A 259 -8.80 -40.74 -9.28
N MET A 260 -8.84 -40.70 -7.95
CA MET A 260 -8.70 -39.52 -7.11
C MET A 260 -8.34 -40.00 -5.71
N SER A 261 -7.35 -39.38 -5.07
CA SER A 261 -6.92 -39.76 -3.71
C SER A 261 -7.53 -38.84 -2.65
N SER A 262 -7.59 -37.53 -2.93
CA SER A 262 -8.16 -36.55 -2.00
C SER A 262 -8.54 -35.24 -2.71
N VAL A 263 -9.37 -34.44 -2.05
CA VAL A 263 -9.67 -33.04 -2.39
C VAL A 263 -9.16 -32.15 -1.26
N THR A 264 -8.34 -31.17 -1.61
CA THR A 264 -7.80 -30.18 -0.67
C THR A 264 -8.22 -28.78 -1.14
N VAL A 265 -8.78 -27.99 -0.24
CA VAL A 265 -8.98 -26.55 -0.45
C VAL A 265 -7.77 -25.82 0.12
N GLN A 266 -7.31 -24.79 -0.58
CA GLN A 266 -6.22 -23.92 -0.16
C GLN A 266 -6.71 -22.47 -0.17
N LEU A 267 -6.40 -21.72 0.88
CA LEU A 267 -6.59 -20.27 0.94
C LEU A 267 -5.21 -19.62 0.88
N VAL A 268 -4.92 -18.97 -0.24
CA VAL A 268 -3.58 -18.43 -0.55
C VAL A 268 -3.66 -16.94 -0.81
N GLY A 269 -2.80 -16.16 -0.16
CA GLY A 269 -2.49 -14.77 -0.47
C GLY A 269 -1.11 -14.67 -1.09
N GLU A 270 -1.01 -14.16 -2.32
CA GLU A 270 0.25 -14.09 -3.07
C GLU A 270 0.61 -12.63 -3.39
N ALA A 271 1.82 -12.21 -2.99
CA ALA A 271 2.42 -10.95 -3.41
C ALA A 271 3.24 -11.18 -4.69
N LYS A 272 2.78 -10.64 -5.82
CA LYS A 272 3.38 -10.79 -7.15
C LYS A 272 3.99 -9.49 -7.62
N THR A 273 5.19 -9.59 -8.18
CA THR A 273 5.99 -8.44 -8.59
C THR A 273 6.68 -8.71 -9.92
N THR A 274 6.61 -7.72 -10.81
CA THR A 274 7.34 -7.71 -12.09
C THR A 274 8.19 -6.44 -12.16
N VAL A 275 9.50 -6.60 -12.29
CA VAL A 275 10.46 -5.49 -12.40
C VAL A 275 11.21 -5.60 -13.72
N HIS A 276 10.99 -4.64 -14.61
CA HIS A 276 11.75 -4.50 -15.84
C HIS A 276 12.99 -3.66 -15.61
N TYR A 277 14.11 -4.13 -16.15
CA TYR A 277 15.41 -3.48 -16.04
C TYR A 277 16.16 -3.57 -17.37
N THR A 278 17.13 -2.70 -17.56
CA THR A 278 18.02 -2.70 -18.72
C THR A 278 19.44 -3.05 -18.31
N THR A 279 20.13 -3.82 -19.15
CA THR A 279 21.59 -3.99 -19.06
C THR A 279 22.25 -3.50 -20.35
N HIS A 280 23.48 -3.03 -20.25
CA HIS A 280 24.24 -2.57 -21.40
C HIS A 280 25.44 -3.47 -21.67
N SER A 281 25.72 -3.74 -22.94
CA SER A 281 26.88 -4.55 -23.35
C SER A 281 27.71 -3.83 -24.42
N GLY A 282 29.03 -3.80 -24.26
CA GLY A 282 29.95 -3.15 -25.19
C GLY A 282 30.10 -1.64 -24.95
N SER A 283 31.22 -1.08 -25.42
CA SER A 283 31.61 0.31 -25.18
C SER A 283 31.41 1.22 -26.40
N GLY A 284 31.30 2.53 -26.16
CA GLY A 284 31.18 3.59 -27.16
C GLY A 284 30.06 3.33 -28.18
N LYS A 285 30.36 3.54 -29.46
CA LYS A 285 29.43 3.32 -30.60
C LYS A 285 28.95 1.87 -30.78
N LYS A 286 29.42 0.92 -29.96
CA LYS A 286 28.98 -0.49 -29.95
C LYS A 286 28.14 -0.85 -28.72
N ARG A 287 27.82 0.10 -27.82
CA ARG A 287 26.92 -0.11 -26.68
C ARG A 287 25.54 -0.55 -27.16
N LYS A 288 25.15 -1.77 -26.81
CA LYS A 288 23.78 -2.29 -26.98
C LYS A 288 23.04 -2.19 -25.65
N THR A 289 21.74 -1.96 -25.71
CA THR A 289 20.83 -2.05 -24.56
C THR A 289 20.00 -3.31 -24.70
N HIS A 290 19.96 -4.13 -23.64
CA HIS A 290 19.12 -5.31 -23.52
C HIS A 290 18.03 -5.01 -22.49
N HIS A 291 16.80 -5.43 -22.77
CA HIS A 291 15.66 -5.26 -21.87
C HIS A 291 15.31 -6.61 -21.25
N HIS A 292 15.21 -6.64 -19.92
CA HIS A 292 14.94 -7.84 -19.14
C HIS A 292 13.71 -7.66 -18.27
N THR A 293 13.26 -8.77 -17.69
CA THR A 293 12.10 -8.84 -16.80
C THR A 293 12.45 -9.79 -15.65
N ALA A 294 12.47 -9.28 -14.43
CA ALA A 294 12.45 -10.12 -13.23
C ALA A 294 11.00 -10.30 -12.76
N ARG A 295 10.68 -11.49 -12.25
CA ARG A 295 9.40 -11.82 -11.61
C ARG A 295 9.66 -12.49 -10.26
N GLU A 296 8.92 -12.12 -9.22
CA GLU A 296 8.88 -12.86 -7.95
C GLU A 296 7.44 -12.97 -7.46
N THR A 297 7.06 -14.18 -7.04
CA THR A 297 5.84 -14.47 -6.29
C THR A 297 6.24 -14.90 -4.89
N ALA A 298 5.77 -14.19 -3.87
CA ALA A 298 5.98 -14.55 -2.47
C ALA A 298 4.63 -14.89 -1.81
N PRO A 299 4.51 -16.03 -1.11
CA PRO A 299 3.33 -16.30 -0.30
C PRO A 299 3.31 -15.33 0.90
N VAL A 300 2.11 -14.85 1.22
CA VAL A 300 1.80 -14.00 2.38
C VAL A 300 0.87 -14.76 3.32
N VAL A 301 -0.12 -15.46 2.77
CA VAL A 301 -0.96 -16.43 3.49
C VAL A 301 -0.97 -17.73 2.69
N ALA A 302 -0.88 -18.88 3.37
CA ALA A 302 -0.94 -20.19 2.74
C ALA A 302 -1.57 -21.20 3.73
N LEU A 303 -2.89 -21.28 3.72
CA LEU A 303 -3.66 -22.21 4.54
C LEU A 303 -4.21 -23.34 3.66
N GLU A 304 -4.38 -24.53 4.24
CA GLU A 304 -4.89 -25.72 3.53
C GLU A 304 -5.81 -26.53 4.45
N ALA A 305 -6.89 -27.05 3.88
CA ALA A 305 -7.82 -27.97 4.55
C ALA A 305 -8.15 -29.11 3.60
N ARG A 306 -8.02 -30.35 4.06
CA ARG A 306 -8.47 -31.51 3.29
C ARG A 306 -9.97 -31.69 3.54
N VAL A 307 -10.76 -31.72 2.48
CA VAL A 307 -12.24 -31.71 2.55
C VAL A 307 -12.88 -33.02 2.10
N ALA A 308 -12.11 -33.88 1.42
CA ALA A 308 -12.48 -35.26 1.14
C ALA A 308 -11.24 -36.13 0.98
N ASP A 309 -11.31 -37.37 1.44
CA ASP A 309 -10.35 -38.45 1.17
C ASP A 309 -11.07 -39.61 0.48
N PHE A 310 -10.35 -40.31 -0.39
CA PHE A 310 -10.83 -41.52 -1.07
C PHE A 310 -9.83 -42.66 -0.83
N PRO A 311 -9.95 -43.41 0.29
CA PRO A 311 -9.01 -44.49 0.63
C PRO A 311 -8.92 -45.61 -0.43
N SER A 312 -9.95 -45.75 -1.27
CA SER A 312 -10.00 -46.63 -2.44
C SER A 312 -9.14 -46.16 -3.64
N GLY A 313 -8.62 -44.94 -3.60
CA GLY A 313 -7.97 -44.27 -4.73
C GLY A 313 -8.94 -43.86 -5.86
N SER A 314 -10.25 -43.89 -5.63
CA SER A 314 -11.28 -43.53 -6.61
C SER A 314 -12.49 -42.85 -5.97
N ALA A 315 -12.83 -41.66 -6.45
CA ALA A 315 -14.08 -40.99 -6.08
C ALA A 315 -15.29 -41.72 -6.72
N PRO A 316 -16.41 -41.87 -6.00
CA PRO A 316 -17.65 -42.41 -6.55
C PRO A 316 -18.34 -41.41 -7.49
N ALA A 317 -19.15 -41.92 -8.43
CA ALA A 317 -20.03 -41.08 -9.24
C ALA A 317 -21.11 -40.43 -8.35
N GLY A 318 -21.46 -39.18 -8.66
CA GLY A 318 -22.36 -38.34 -7.86
C GLY A 318 -21.99 -36.86 -7.96
N THR A 319 -22.78 -36.00 -7.30
CA THR A 319 -22.44 -34.60 -7.06
C THR A 319 -22.34 -34.38 -5.57
N TRP A 320 -21.22 -33.84 -5.12
CA TRP A 320 -20.86 -33.71 -3.72
C TRP A 320 -20.51 -32.26 -3.40
N GLN A 321 -20.86 -31.79 -2.20
CA GLN A 321 -20.36 -30.56 -1.62
C GLN A 321 -19.56 -30.90 -0.36
N CYS A 322 -18.31 -30.44 -0.33
CA CYS A 322 -17.38 -30.64 0.77
C CYS A 322 -17.11 -29.27 1.40
N PRO A 323 -17.72 -28.93 2.56
CA PRO A 323 -17.55 -27.62 3.19
C PRO A 323 -16.10 -27.38 3.64
N PHE A 324 -15.74 -26.11 3.82
CA PHE A 324 -14.46 -25.71 4.42
C PHE A 324 -14.58 -24.40 5.20
N GLU A 325 -13.64 -24.21 6.11
CA GLU A 325 -13.55 -23.06 6.99
C GLU A 325 -12.07 -22.73 7.25
N PHE A 326 -11.70 -21.46 7.07
CA PHE A 326 -10.37 -20.93 7.38
C PHE A 326 -10.51 -19.66 8.20
N VAL A 327 -9.57 -19.38 9.10
CA VAL A 327 -9.44 -18.07 9.76
C VAL A 327 -8.31 -17.31 9.06
N LEU A 328 -8.57 -16.10 8.54
CA LEU A 328 -7.50 -15.25 8.03
C LEU A 328 -6.60 -14.78 9.18
N PRO A 329 -5.27 -14.69 9.00
CA PRO A 329 -4.38 -14.06 9.98
C PRO A 329 -4.83 -12.64 10.34
N LEU A 330 -4.59 -12.21 11.58
CA LEU A 330 -5.00 -10.89 12.08
C LEU A 330 -4.17 -9.75 11.47
N ASP A 331 -2.93 -10.06 11.07
CA ASP A 331 -2.00 -9.17 10.38
C ASP A 331 -2.21 -9.13 8.85
N ALA A 332 -3.12 -9.94 8.30
CA ALA A 332 -3.27 -10.17 6.86
C ALA A 332 -3.40 -8.85 6.05
N PRO A 333 -2.40 -8.48 5.21
CA PRO A 333 -2.38 -7.17 4.56
C PRO A 333 -3.45 -7.06 3.47
N SER A 334 -3.99 -5.84 3.29
CA SER A 334 -5.06 -5.56 2.32
C SER A 334 -4.67 -5.94 0.89
N SER A 335 -5.60 -6.50 0.11
CA SER A 335 -5.38 -6.71 -1.33
C SER A 335 -5.04 -5.39 -2.03
N MET A 336 -4.11 -5.42 -2.97
CA MET A 336 -3.72 -4.26 -3.78
C MET A 336 -3.39 -4.64 -5.23
N ALA A 337 -3.56 -3.67 -6.14
CA ALA A 337 -3.16 -3.78 -7.53
C ALA A 337 -2.49 -2.48 -7.99
N ARG A 338 -1.17 -2.51 -8.24
CA ARG A 338 -0.45 -1.42 -8.89
C ARG A 338 0.08 -1.86 -10.24
N HIS A 339 -0.73 -1.62 -11.26
CA HIS A 339 -0.25 -1.48 -12.63
C HIS A 339 0.27 -0.03 -12.77
N GLY A 340 1.55 0.13 -13.07
CA GLY A 340 2.18 1.44 -13.25
C GLY A 340 2.03 1.97 -14.69
N ALA A 341 2.41 3.24 -14.91
CA ALA A 341 2.72 3.69 -16.26
C ALA A 341 4.04 3.02 -16.70
N GLY A 342 3.95 2.10 -17.66
CA GLY A 342 5.06 1.23 -18.04
C GLY A 342 4.73 -0.25 -17.81
N ARG A 343 5.75 -1.08 -17.53
CA ARG A 343 5.61 -2.54 -17.42
C ARG A 343 5.83 -3.08 -16.00
N ASN A 344 6.19 -2.22 -15.05
CA ASN A 344 6.46 -2.64 -13.67
C ASN A 344 5.14 -2.81 -12.92
N THR A 345 4.89 -4.01 -12.40
CA THR A 345 3.64 -4.38 -11.71
C THR A 345 3.93 -4.89 -10.31
N ALA A 346 3.03 -4.57 -9.37
CA ALA A 346 3.02 -5.12 -8.02
C ALA A 346 1.57 -5.35 -7.59
N SER A 347 1.23 -6.56 -7.17
CA SER A 347 -0.10 -6.89 -6.67
C SER A 347 -0.03 -7.84 -5.47
N LEU A 348 -1.03 -7.74 -4.60
CA LEU A 348 -1.29 -8.68 -3.54
C LEU A 348 -2.74 -9.12 -3.70
N ALA A 349 -2.95 -10.40 -3.95
CA ALA A 349 -4.27 -10.96 -4.23
C ALA A 349 -4.46 -12.28 -3.48
N TYR A 350 -5.69 -12.52 -3.02
CA TYR A 350 -6.07 -13.70 -2.27
C TYR A 350 -7.05 -14.56 -3.07
N TYR A 351 -6.96 -15.88 -2.95
CA TYR A 351 -7.91 -16.81 -3.55
C TYR A 351 -8.14 -18.06 -2.70
N ALA A 352 -9.38 -18.55 -2.74
CA ALA A 352 -9.71 -19.91 -2.33
C ALA A 352 -9.63 -20.81 -3.56
N GLY A 353 -8.80 -21.85 -3.53
CA GLY A 353 -8.54 -22.77 -4.64
C GLY A 353 -8.75 -24.23 -4.25
N VAL A 354 -9.17 -25.09 -5.19
CA VAL A 354 -9.33 -26.52 -4.95
C VAL A 354 -8.32 -27.33 -5.75
N VAL A 355 -7.46 -28.04 -5.03
CA VAL A 355 -6.47 -28.97 -5.56
C VAL A 355 -7.03 -30.38 -5.48
N VAL A 356 -6.95 -31.12 -6.59
CA VAL A 356 -7.36 -32.52 -6.65
C VAL A 356 -6.12 -33.40 -6.72
N SER A 357 -5.97 -34.25 -5.71
CA SER A 357 -4.90 -35.25 -5.63
C SER A 357 -5.28 -36.50 -6.44
N ARG A 358 -4.30 -37.07 -7.14
CA ARG A 358 -4.47 -38.25 -7.99
C ARG A 358 -3.33 -39.24 -7.73
N PRO A 359 -3.60 -40.56 -7.63
CA PRO A 359 -2.54 -41.55 -7.47
C PRO A 359 -1.71 -41.71 -8.75
N GLY A 360 -0.46 -41.25 -8.71
CA GLY A 360 0.54 -41.39 -9.77
C GLY A 360 1.57 -40.27 -9.77
N TRP A 361 2.71 -40.46 -10.45
CA TRP A 361 3.78 -39.45 -10.57
C TRP A 361 3.33 -38.16 -11.29
N THR A 362 2.28 -38.24 -12.11
CA THR A 362 1.88 -37.17 -13.03
C THR A 362 0.63 -36.41 -12.57
N ARG A 363 0.87 -35.22 -12.02
CA ARG A 363 -0.05 -34.07 -11.88
C ARG A 363 -1.13 -34.18 -10.78
N SER A 364 -0.80 -33.62 -9.62
CA SER A 364 -1.75 -32.79 -8.88
C SER A 364 -2.06 -31.54 -9.71
N ASN A 365 -3.34 -31.20 -9.87
CA ASN A 365 -3.77 -29.97 -10.53
C ASN A 365 -4.55 -29.12 -9.52
N LEU A 366 -4.24 -27.83 -9.43
CA LEU A 366 -5.21 -26.82 -8.97
C LEU A 366 -6.29 -26.73 -10.05
N VAL A 367 -7.52 -27.10 -9.71
CA VAL A 367 -8.60 -27.27 -10.69
C VAL A 367 -9.41 -25.98 -10.83
N HIS A 368 -9.74 -25.33 -9.72
CA HIS A 368 -10.57 -24.13 -9.69
C HIS A 368 -10.07 -23.17 -8.62
N ARG A 369 -10.30 -21.86 -8.82
CA ARG A 369 -10.08 -20.83 -7.79
C ARG A 369 -11.12 -19.72 -7.89
N VAL A 370 -11.46 -19.12 -6.75
CA VAL A 370 -12.24 -17.88 -6.66
C VAL A 370 -11.39 -16.85 -5.92
N MET A 371 -11.29 -15.66 -6.51
CA MET A 371 -10.60 -14.51 -5.91
C MET A 371 -11.43 -13.95 -4.76
N ILE A 372 -10.76 -13.53 -3.69
CA ILE A 372 -11.37 -12.78 -2.58
C ILE A 372 -10.60 -11.48 -2.34
N ASP A 373 -11.30 -10.45 -1.86
CA ASP A 373 -10.72 -9.18 -1.44
C ASP A 373 -10.55 -9.17 0.09
N VAL A 374 -9.36 -8.83 0.58
CA VAL A 374 -9.04 -8.81 2.02
C VAL A 374 -8.78 -7.38 2.47
N VAL A 375 -9.31 -7.00 3.63
CA VAL A 375 -9.12 -5.70 4.30
C VAL A 375 -8.25 -5.92 5.53
N ALA A 376 -7.06 -5.30 5.61
CA ALA A 376 -6.26 -5.32 6.82
C ALA A 376 -6.99 -4.66 8.00
N ALA A 377 -6.75 -5.16 9.22
CA ALA A 377 -7.27 -4.53 10.43
C ALA A 377 -6.79 -3.06 10.55
N PRO A 378 -7.64 -2.13 10.99
CA PRO A 378 -7.23 -0.74 11.17
C PRO A 378 -6.20 -0.63 12.30
N PRO A 379 -5.08 0.10 12.12
CA PRO A 379 -4.12 0.31 13.20
C PRO A 379 -4.73 1.14 14.33
N ALA A 380 -4.25 0.93 15.56
CA ALA A 380 -4.71 1.69 16.73
C ALA A 380 -4.52 3.20 16.50
N LEU A 381 -5.62 3.96 16.61
CA LEU A 381 -5.62 5.40 16.34
C LEU A 381 -4.97 6.17 17.50
N VAL A 382 -3.81 6.77 17.23
CA VAL A 382 -3.02 7.55 18.19
C VAL A 382 -2.61 8.86 17.54
N ALA A 383 -2.81 9.99 18.23
CA ALA A 383 -2.31 11.30 17.79
C ALA A 383 -0.79 11.39 18.03
N PRO A 384 0.07 11.40 16.98
CA PRO A 384 1.52 11.34 17.15
C PRO A 384 2.07 12.50 17.98
N PRO A 385 3.26 12.35 18.59
CA PRO A 385 3.96 13.49 19.19
C PRO A 385 4.30 14.52 18.11
N ARG A 386 4.39 15.78 18.52
CA ARG A 386 4.97 16.85 17.69
C ARG A 386 6.43 16.51 17.37
N ARG A 387 6.85 16.74 16.13
CA ARG A 387 8.26 16.81 15.74
C ARG A 387 8.61 18.28 15.45
N ASP A 388 9.83 18.68 15.80
CA ASP A 388 10.40 19.98 15.46
C ASP A 388 11.78 19.76 14.80
N GLU A 389 12.09 20.52 13.75
CA GLU A 389 13.40 20.50 13.07
C GLU A 389 13.94 21.93 12.94
N ALA A 390 15.13 22.18 13.50
CA ALA A 390 15.85 23.44 13.41
C ALA A 390 16.94 23.35 12.33
N VAL A 391 16.96 24.30 11.40
CA VAL A 391 17.89 24.36 10.28
C VAL A 391 18.55 25.73 10.21
N LYS A 392 19.88 25.74 10.04
CA LYS A 392 20.65 26.96 9.78
C LYS A 392 20.43 27.40 8.35
N VAL A 393 19.92 28.61 8.17
CA VAL A 393 19.65 29.20 6.84
C VAL A 393 20.94 29.80 6.30
N THR A 394 21.32 29.44 5.08
CA THR A 394 22.51 29.99 4.41
C THR A 394 22.17 30.53 3.03
N ARG A 395 22.65 31.73 2.71
CA ARG A 395 22.58 32.35 1.37
C ARG A 395 23.92 32.16 0.66
N CYS A 396 23.90 32.00 -0.66
CA CYS A 396 25.11 31.89 -1.51
C CYS A 396 26.14 30.88 -0.97
N CYS A 397 25.68 29.65 -0.70
CA CYS A 397 26.44 28.49 -0.20
C CYS A 397 27.04 28.59 1.21
N CYS A 398 27.48 29.78 1.67
CA CYS A 398 28.29 29.91 2.90
C CYS A 398 27.91 31.09 3.81
N ILE A 399 27.07 32.03 3.38
CA ILE A 399 26.74 33.23 4.19
C ILE A 399 25.61 32.89 5.16
N PRO A 400 25.78 32.98 6.49
CA PRO A 400 24.70 32.75 7.44
C PRO A 400 23.59 33.78 7.23
N ALA A 401 22.36 33.30 7.06
CA ALA A 401 21.17 34.12 6.89
C ALA A 401 20.27 34.15 8.13
N GLY A 402 20.61 33.36 9.16
CA GLY A 402 19.85 33.18 10.40
C GLY A 402 19.49 31.71 10.62
N ASP A 403 18.57 31.43 11.53
CA ASP A 403 18.10 30.09 11.85
C ASP A 403 16.57 30.00 11.63
N MET A 404 16.06 28.81 11.28
CA MET A 404 14.63 28.54 11.15
C MET A 404 14.28 27.27 11.93
N THR A 405 13.19 27.30 12.70
CA THR A 405 12.60 26.09 13.30
C THR A 405 11.24 25.82 12.69
N LEU A 406 11.08 24.64 12.09
CA LEU A 406 9.79 24.12 11.64
C LEU A 406 9.25 23.17 12.72
N GLY A 407 7.95 23.14 12.93
CA GLY A 407 7.27 22.21 13.82
C GLY A 407 6.02 21.62 13.17
N ALA A 408 5.74 20.34 13.42
CA ALA A 408 4.61 19.65 12.82
C ALA A 408 4.02 18.55 13.72
N ARG A 409 2.69 18.43 13.73
CA ARG A 409 1.93 17.37 14.41
C ARG A 409 0.64 17.04 13.64
N PRO A 410 0.44 15.80 13.16
CA PRO A 410 -0.81 15.38 12.54
C PRO A 410 -1.82 14.99 13.63
N SER A 411 -3.12 15.10 13.33
CA SER A 411 -4.19 14.75 14.28
C SER A 411 -4.28 13.25 14.61
N LYS A 412 -3.83 12.38 13.69
CA LYS A 412 -3.81 10.92 13.83
C LYS A 412 -2.55 10.34 13.18
N ASN A 413 -2.22 9.11 13.54
CA ASN A 413 -1.23 8.26 12.87
C ASN A 413 -1.79 7.55 11.63
N ALA A 414 -3.12 7.45 11.50
CA ALA A 414 -3.78 6.68 10.46
C ALA A 414 -5.08 7.35 9.98
N TYR A 415 -5.39 7.14 8.70
CA TYR A 415 -6.49 7.81 7.99
C TYR A 415 -7.12 6.90 6.92
N VAL A 416 -8.37 7.19 6.57
CA VAL A 416 -9.16 6.46 5.56
C VAL A 416 -9.43 7.32 4.30
N GLY A 417 -9.85 6.69 3.19
CA GLY A 417 -10.25 7.38 1.96
C GLY A 417 -11.36 8.41 2.20
N GLY A 418 -11.22 9.60 1.62
CA GLY A 418 -12.18 10.71 1.73
C GLY A 418 -12.07 11.53 3.02
N GLU A 419 -11.30 11.07 4.01
CA GLU A 419 -11.06 11.79 5.26
C GLU A 419 -10.26 13.09 5.03
N ARG A 420 -10.29 13.97 6.04
CA ARG A 420 -9.45 15.18 6.10
C ARG A 420 -8.44 15.11 7.24
N PRO A 421 -7.20 14.64 6.99
CA PRO A 421 -6.07 14.84 7.89
C PRO A 421 -5.90 16.31 8.23
N GLU A 422 -5.99 16.61 9.51
CA GLU A 422 -5.58 17.90 10.06
C GLU A 422 -4.11 17.81 10.46
N VAL A 423 -3.30 18.79 10.03
CA VAL A 423 -1.90 18.91 10.39
C VAL A 423 -1.66 20.27 11.03
N LEU A 424 -1.38 20.28 12.34
CA LEU A 424 -0.93 21.47 13.05
C LEU A 424 0.54 21.69 12.73
N TYR A 425 0.89 22.91 12.33
CA TYR A 425 2.27 23.29 12.03
C TYR A 425 2.65 24.63 12.66
N ALA A 426 3.94 24.78 12.91
CA ALA A 426 4.58 25.90 13.57
C ALA A 426 5.80 26.33 12.76
N VAL A 427 6.09 27.62 12.70
CA VAL A 427 7.32 28.16 12.11
C VAL A 427 7.86 29.24 13.02
N ASP A 428 9.16 29.21 13.28
CA ASP A 428 9.93 30.29 13.89
C ASP A 428 11.01 30.71 12.87
N ASN A 429 10.78 31.82 12.17
CA ASN A 429 11.68 32.30 11.12
C ASN A 429 12.63 33.37 11.65
N ALA A 430 13.58 32.99 12.50
CA ALA A 430 14.68 33.83 12.95
C ALA A 430 15.76 34.03 11.86
N SER A 431 15.32 34.24 10.61
CA SER A 431 16.16 34.41 9.43
C SER A 431 15.78 35.63 8.60
N THR A 432 16.77 36.11 7.86
CA THR A 432 16.69 37.24 6.91
C THR A 432 16.04 36.86 5.57
N GLN A 433 15.50 35.65 5.43
CA GLN A 433 14.79 35.20 4.23
C GLN A 433 13.28 35.16 4.49
N VAL A 434 12.48 35.51 3.48
CA VAL A 434 11.03 35.28 3.51
C VAL A 434 10.76 33.81 3.22
N VAL A 435 9.81 33.22 3.96
CA VAL A 435 9.23 31.92 3.60
C VAL A 435 8.10 32.20 2.63
N GLU A 436 8.30 31.89 1.34
CA GLU A 436 7.31 32.04 0.26
C GLU A 436 6.00 31.32 0.63
N ARG A 437 6.11 30.12 1.20
CA ARG A 437 4.97 29.25 1.56
C ARG A 437 5.38 28.11 2.47
N VAL A 438 4.41 27.56 3.19
CA VAL A 438 4.55 26.26 3.89
C VAL A 438 3.66 25.24 3.18
N SER A 439 4.24 24.26 2.51
CA SER A 439 3.48 23.16 1.87
C SER A 439 3.35 21.97 2.80
N VAL A 440 2.14 21.44 2.96
CA VAL A 440 1.84 20.18 3.64
C VAL A 440 1.39 19.18 2.58
N THR A 441 2.21 18.16 2.32
CA THR A 441 2.03 17.22 1.21
C THR A 441 2.04 15.78 1.70
N LEU A 442 0.97 15.04 1.41
CA LEU A 442 0.93 13.60 1.63
C LEU A 442 1.57 12.87 0.44
N TYR A 443 2.68 12.20 0.69
CA TYR A 443 3.33 11.31 -0.27
C TYR A 443 2.93 9.85 -0.07
N GLN A 444 2.79 9.14 -1.18
CA GLN A 444 2.76 7.68 -1.26
C GLN A 444 4.11 7.20 -1.80
N ASN A 445 4.73 6.27 -1.08
CA ASN A 445 6.02 5.66 -1.39
C ASN A 445 5.78 4.16 -1.59
N ILE A 446 5.82 3.68 -2.85
CA ILE A 446 5.68 2.26 -3.20
C ILE A 446 7.07 1.73 -3.59
N ARG A 447 7.54 0.70 -2.89
CA ARG A 447 8.71 -0.10 -3.22
C ARG A 447 8.29 -1.53 -3.49
N PHE A 448 8.94 -2.17 -4.47
CA PHE A 448 8.81 -3.61 -4.66
C PHE A 448 10.07 -4.19 -5.31
N ASN A 449 10.30 -5.48 -5.11
CA ASN A 449 11.45 -6.19 -5.63
C ASN A 449 11.08 -7.55 -6.21
N ALA A 450 11.72 -7.90 -7.31
CA ALA A 450 11.70 -9.22 -7.91
C ALA A 450 13.15 -9.76 -7.96
N GLY A 451 13.49 -10.64 -7.03
CA GLY A 451 14.86 -11.09 -6.79
C GLY A 451 15.78 -9.91 -6.45
N THR A 452 16.89 -9.79 -7.17
CA THR A 452 17.89 -8.72 -7.04
C THR A 452 17.47 -7.37 -7.63
N HIS A 453 16.29 -7.26 -8.26
CA HIS A 453 15.87 -6.05 -8.96
C HIS A 453 14.73 -5.35 -8.21
N GLY A 454 15.00 -4.15 -7.71
CA GLY A 454 14.02 -3.30 -7.04
C GLY A 454 13.46 -2.20 -7.95
N HIS A 455 12.26 -1.73 -7.63
CA HIS A 455 11.63 -0.55 -8.21
C HIS A 455 11.08 0.35 -7.09
N PHE A 456 11.15 1.66 -7.30
CA PHE A 456 10.59 2.66 -6.39
C PHE A 456 9.70 3.64 -7.16
N PHE A 457 8.54 3.94 -6.61
CA PHE A 457 7.60 4.94 -7.12
C PHE A 457 7.17 5.85 -5.98
N ARG A 458 7.25 7.16 -6.18
CA ARG A 458 6.77 8.18 -5.25
C ARG A 458 5.76 9.08 -5.95
N SER A 459 4.58 9.23 -5.36
CA SER A 459 3.53 10.15 -5.84
C SER A 459 3.07 11.08 -4.74
N VAL A 460 2.52 12.24 -5.13
CA VAL A 460 1.69 13.06 -4.26
C VAL A 460 0.28 12.47 -4.27
N VAL A 461 -0.29 12.21 -3.09
CA VAL A 461 -1.69 11.78 -2.92
C VAL A 461 -2.60 13.01 -2.80
N ALA A 462 -2.16 13.99 -2.00
CA ALA A 462 -2.82 15.28 -1.80
C ALA A 462 -1.80 16.30 -1.26
N SER A 463 -2.05 17.58 -1.48
CA SER A 463 -1.17 18.66 -1.02
C SER A 463 -1.99 19.92 -0.74
N VAL A 464 -1.61 20.70 0.27
CA VAL A 464 -2.16 22.00 0.61
C VAL A 464 -1.02 22.99 0.89
N VAL A 465 -1.22 24.26 0.54
CA VAL A 465 -0.20 25.30 0.66
C VAL A 465 -0.70 26.39 1.60
N GLY A 466 -0.03 26.53 2.73
CA GLY A 466 -0.25 27.60 3.70
C GLY A 466 0.41 28.92 3.27
N PRO A 467 -0.06 30.06 3.81
CA PRO A 467 0.44 31.39 3.46
C PRO A 467 1.91 31.59 3.89
N PRO A 468 2.58 32.63 3.33
CA PRO A 468 3.96 32.98 3.68
C PRO A 468 4.20 33.22 5.18
N VAL A 469 5.48 33.28 5.53
CA VAL A 469 5.97 33.67 6.86
C VAL A 469 7.03 34.75 6.67
N ALA A 470 6.84 35.89 7.34
CA ALA A 470 7.74 37.03 7.18
C ALA A 470 9.10 36.81 7.86
N ILE A 471 10.06 37.68 7.55
CA ILE A 471 11.35 37.77 8.23
C ILE A 471 11.11 38.09 9.71
N ASN A 472 11.72 37.31 10.62
CA ASN A 472 11.55 37.40 12.08
C ASN A 472 10.12 37.18 12.60
N ASP A 473 9.23 36.55 11.83
CA ASP A 473 7.88 36.16 12.25
C ASP A 473 7.85 34.74 12.84
N ARG A 474 6.94 34.49 13.79
CA ARG A 474 6.81 33.19 14.48
C ARG A 474 5.39 32.85 14.93
N PHE A 475 5.02 31.58 14.76
CA PHE A 475 3.76 31.00 15.22
C PHE A 475 3.91 29.52 15.59
N GLY A 476 3.10 29.06 16.54
CA GLY A 476 3.14 27.71 17.10
C GLY A 476 4.36 27.43 18.00
N PHE A 477 5.11 28.46 18.37
CA PHE A 477 6.22 28.43 19.34
C PHE A 477 5.98 29.50 20.42
N GLU A 478 6.71 29.42 21.53
CA GLU A 478 6.55 30.34 22.67
C GLU A 478 6.82 31.80 22.26
N GLY A 479 5.96 32.71 22.73
CA GLY A 479 5.96 34.12 22.35
C GLY A 479 5.45 34.43 20.92
N GLY A 480 5.08 33.42 20.13
CA GLY A 480 4.47 33.59 18.81
C GLY A 480 2.94 33.53 18.82
N ALA A 481 2.34 33.70 17.64
CA ALA A 481 0.91 33.42 17.43
C ALA A 481 0.60 31.91 17.57
N PRO A 482 -0.67 31.47 17.69
CA PRO A 482 -1.04 30.05 17.72
C PRO A 482 -0.53 29.26 16.51
N ALA A 483 -0.36 27.94 16.67
CA ALA A 483 -0.01 27.05 15.56
C ALA A 483 -1.07 27.15 14.43
N ARG A 484 -0.63 27.15 13.17
CA ARG A 484 -1.53 27.14 12.01
C ARG A 484 -1.99 25.69 11.76
N SER A 485 -3.21 25.53 11.28
CA SER A 485 -3.76 24.22 10.87
C SER A 485 -3.81 24.11 9.35
N ALA A 486 -3.68 22.89 8.84
CA ALA A 486 -3.80 22.54 7.43
C ALA A 486 -4.66 21.28 7.28
N GLU A 487 -5.85 21.42 6.69
CA GLU A 487 -6.67 20.30 6.24
C GLU A 487 -6.16 19.80 4.87
N ILE A 488 -5.81 18.52 4.79
CA ILE A 488 -5.55 17.82 3.53
C ILE A 488 -6.85 17.12 3.11
N GLN A 489 -7.40 17.37 1.92
CA GLN A 489 -8.52 16.55 1.42
C GLN A 489 -7.97 15.27 0.77
N LEU A 490 -8.24 14.10 1.36
CA LEU A 490 -7.90 12.83 0.72
C LEU A 490 -8.91 12.47 -0.38
N PRO A 491 -8.49 11.81 -1.48
CA PRO A 491 -9.42 11.19 -2.42
C PRO A 491 -10.23 10.07 -1.72
N PRO A 492 -11.47 9.80 -2.17
CA PRO A 492 -12.34 8.77 -1.57
C PRO A 492 -11.80 7.35 -1.76
N THR A 493 -10.92 7.12 -2.73
CA THR A 493 -10.28 5.84 -3.03
C THR A 493 -8.78 6.04 -3.26
N PHE A 494 -7.99 5.02 -2.95
CA PHE A 494 -6.54 4.99 -3.23
C PHE A 494 -6.19 3.81 -4.15
N SER A 495 -5.12 3.97 -4.93
CA SER A 495 -4.53 2.91 -5.76
C SER A 495 -3.72 1.87 -4.96
N ALA A 496 -3.24 2.25 -3.78
CA ALA A 496 -2.53 1.39 -2.84
C ALA A 496 -2.74 1.89 -1.42
N PHE A 497 -2.75 0.96 -0.47
CA PHE A 497 -2.91 1.20 0.97
C PHE A 497 -1.60 0.82 1.68
N SER A 498 -1.43 1.23 2.93
CA SER A 498 -0.20 0.96 3.68
C SER A 498 -0.08 -0.53 4.01
N LEU A 499 1.02 -1.15 3.60
CA LEU A 499 1.28 -2.58 3.79
C LEU A 499 2.77 -2.88 3.63
N ARG A 500 3.23 -3.96 4.25
CA ARG A 500 4.59 -4.47 4.10
C ARG A 500 4.55 -5.99 3.99
N THR A 501 5.03 -6.51 2.87
CA THR A 501 5.30 -7.93 2.64
C THR A 501 6.80 -8.12 2.36
N ARG A 502 7.24 -9.34 2.08
CA ARG A 502 8.62 -9.63 1.64
C ARG A 502 9.02 -8.90 0.35
N THR A 503 8.09 -8.66 -0.57
CA THR A 503 8.36 -8.18 -1.94
C THR A 503 7.71 -6.84 -2.26
N ILE A 504 6.81 -6.33 -1.40
CA ILE A 504 6.08 -5.06 -1.61
C ILE A 504 6.04 -4.28 -0.28
N GLU A 505 6.50 -3.03 -0.30
CA GLU A 505 6.36 -2.07 0.79
C GLU A 505 5.63 -0.82 0.27
N VAL A 506 4.49 -0.49 0.88
CA VAL A 506 3.75 0.75 0.64
C VAL A 506 3.72 1.54 1.93
N THR A 507 4.34 2.72 1.92
CA THR A 507 4.39 3.64 3.06
C THR A 507 3.83 5.00 2.67
N HIS A 508 3.25 5.72 3.62
CA HIS A 508 2.70 7.05 3.41
C HIS A 508 3.33 8.03 4.40
N GLN A 509 3.62 9.25 3.93
CA GLN A 509 4.32 10.26 4.71
C GLN A 509 3.70 11.65 4.47
N ILE A 510 3.23 12.27 5.55
CA ILE A 510 2.91 13.71 5.56
C ILE A 510 4.24 14.45 5.66
N VAL A 511 4.57 15.24 4.64
CA VAL A 511 5.76 16.09 4.62
C VAL A 511 5.31 17.55 4.74
N VAL A 512 5.75 18.21 5.80
CA VAL A 512 5.66 19.67 5.94
C VAL A 512 6.98 20.25 5.46
N GLN A 513 6.95 21.24 4.56
CA GLN A 513 8.15 21.95 4.09
C GLN A 513 7.89 23.45 4.01
N SER A 514 8.75 24.24 4.64
CA SER A 514 8.76 25.71 4.52
C SER A 514 9.73 26.11 3.41
N LYS A 515 9.23 26.68 2.31
CA LYS A 515 10.03 27.08 1.16
C LYS A 515 10.42 28.54 1.20
N THR A 516 11.68 28.82 0.93
CA THR A 516 12.23 30.19 0.86
C THR A 516 12.44 30.63 -0.59
N GLU A 517 12.52 31.94 -0.82
CA GLU A 517 12.64 32.53 -2.17
C GLU A 517 14.00 32.27 -2.86
N SER A 518 15.00 31.73 -2.15
CA SER A 518 16.39 31.67 -2.63
C SER A 518 16.83 30.25 -2.96
N CYS A 519 17.16 30.00 -4.23
CA CYS A 519 17.55 28.71 -4.81
C CYS A 519 18.83 28.05 -4.24
N PHE A 520 19.49 28.67 -3.24
CA PHE A 520 20.67 28.13 -2.55
C PHE A 520 20.46 27.94 -1.04
N VAL A 521 19.24 28.10 -0.54
CA VAL A 521 18.89 27.85 0.87
C VAL A 521 18.50 26.38 1.06
N LYS A 522 18.94 25.77 2.17
CA LYS A 522 18.37 24.50 2.63
C LYS A 522 17.05 24.76 3.36
N ASP A 523 15.94 24.65 2.65
CA ASP A 523 14.59 24.69 3.22
C ASP A 523 14.40 23.65 4.35
N PRO A 524 13.85 24.02 5.52
CA PRO A 524 13.40 23.06 6.52
C PRO A 524 12.26 22.16 6.01
N TYR A 525 12.33 20.87 6.35
CA TYR A 525 11.26 19.92 6.08
C TYR A 525 11.12 18.94 7.27
N ILE A 526 9.90 18.46 7.53
CA ILE A 526 9.64 17.39 8.50
C ILE A 526 8.83 16.31 7.79
N ALA A 527 9.29 15.06 7.86
CA ALA A 527 8.52 13.88 7.48
C ALA A 527 7.83 13.27 8.70
N LEU A 528 6.54 12.96 8.55
CA LEU A 528 5.68 12.30 9.53
C LEU A 528 5.08 11.06 8.88
N ASP A 529 5.46 9.88 9.38
CA ASP A 529 4.99 8.60 8.88
C ASP A 529 3.50 8.40 9.26
N THR A 530 2.69 7.94 8.31
CA THR A 530 1.24 7.76 8.49
C THR A 530 0.73 6.50 7.79
N TRP A 531 -0.38 5.96 8.28
CA TRP A 531 -1.03 4.77 7.73
C TRP A 531 -2.34 5.12 7.03
N LEU A 532 -2.34 5.13 5.68
CA LEU A 532 -3.57 5.01 4.92
C LEU A 532 -4.06 3.56 4.97
N TYR A 533 -5.29 3.34 5.43
CA TYR A 533 -5.94 2.01 5.46
C TYR A 533 -7.27 2.03 4.69
N ARG A 534 -7.85 0.84 4.48
CA ARG A 534 -9.03 0.64 3.65
C ARG A 534 -10.24 0.32 4.53
N ALA A 535 -11.39 0.94 4.25
CA ALA A 535 -12.67 0.61 4.90
C ALA A 535 -13.76 0.14 3.91
N THR A 536 -13.52 0.28 2.60
CA THR A 536 -14.45 -0.06 1.52
C THR A 536 -13.81 -1.13 0.62
N PRO A 537 -14.54 -2.14 0.13
CA PRO A 537 -14.02 -3.07 -0.89
C PRO A 537 -13.44 -2.33 -2.10
N LEU A 538 -12.51 -2.97 -2.81
CA LEU A 538 -12.06 -2.45 -4.10
C LEU A 538 -13.24 -2.45 -5.10
N PRO A 539 -13.49 -1.34 -5.84
CA PRO A 539 -14.60 -1.25 -6.79
C PRO A 539 -14.37 -2.04 -8.08
N TYR A 540 -13.21 -2.69 -8.21
CA TYR A 540 -12.85 -3.64 -9.26
C TYR A 540 -12.15 -4.83 -8.61
N ALA A 541 -12.39 -6.04 -9.12
CA ALA A 541 -11.59 -7.20 -8.74
C ALA A 541 -10.14 -6.96 -9.18
N VAL A 542 -9.17 -7.22 -8.28
CA VAL A 542 -7.73 -7.14 -8.61
C VAL A 542 -7.45 -8.05 -9.81
N PRO A 543 -7.03 -7.51 -10.96
CA PRO A 543 -6.63 -8.36 -12.08
C PRO A 543 -5.40 -9.15 -11.68
N LEU A 544 -5.48 -10.48 -11.76
CA LEU A 544 -4.26 -11.27 -11.81
C LEU A 544 -3.57 -10.94 -13.12
N ASP A 545 -2.30 -10.54 -13.04
CA ASP A 545 -1.50 -10.07 -14.18
C ASP A 545 -1.47 -11.15 -15.29
N GLU A 546 -2.19 -10.93 -16.39
CA GLU A 546 -2.48 -11.96 -17.40
C GLU A 546 -1.25 -12.34 -18.25
N GLY A 547 -0.11 -11.70 -18.02
CA GLY A 547 1.16 -11.91 -18.74
C GLY A 547 1.88 -13.25 -18.46
N GLU A 548 1.20 -14.27 -17.94
CA GLU A 548 1.76 -15.59 -17.67
C GLU A 548 0.77 -16.71 -18.04
N ALA A 549 1.20 -17.62 -18.93
CA ALA A 549 0.33 -18.54 -19.65
C ALA A 549 0.42 -19.99 -19.15
N PRO A 550 -0.56 -20.85 -19.50
CA PRO A 550 -1.97 -20.51 -19.62
C PRO A 550 -2.55 -20.30 -18.21
N SER A 551 -3.24 -19.21 -17.99
CA SER A 551 -3.91 -18.97 -16.70
C SER A 551 -4.91 -20.09 -16.43
N ILE A 552 -4.84 -20.73 -15.25
CA ILE A 552 -5.93 -21.58 -14.77
C ILE A 552 -7.18 -20.69 -14.77
N PRO A 553 -8.24 -21.06 -15.52
CA PRO A 553 -9.35 -20.16 -15.75
C PRO A 553 -9.97 -19.79 -14.41
N THR A 554 -10.02 -18.48 -14.14
CA THR A 554 -10.84 -17.94 -13.06
C THR A 554 -12.29 -18.04 -13.52
N ALA A 555 -12.83 -19.26 -13.43
CA ALA A 555 -14.19 -19.56 -13.86
C ALA A 555 -15.19 -18.75 -13.03
N VAL A 556 -16.38 -18.55 -13.60
CA VAL A 556 -17.43 -17.73 -12.99
C VAL A 556 -17.73 -18.28 -11.58
N PRO A 557 -17.63 -17.46 -10.52
CA PRO A 557 -17.85 -17.94 -9.16
C PRO A 557 -19.27 -18.46 -9.03
N ILE A 558 -19.39 -19.73 -8.62
CA ILE A 558 -20.69 -20.33 -8.31
C ILE A 558 -21.28 -19.65 -7.07
N ALA A 559 -22.57 -19.33 -7.13
CA ALA A 559 -23.28 -18.74 -5.99
C ALA A 559 -23.22 -19.68 -4.79
N TYR A 560 -22.96 -19.13 -3.60
CA TYR A 560 -22.89 -19.90 -2.36
C TYR A 560 -24.27 -20.41 -1.95
N ALA A 561 -24.53 -21.68 -2.27
CA ALA A 561 -25.75 -22.41 -1.98
C ALA A 561 -25.39 -23.75 -1.30
N PRO A 562 -25.03 -23.73 0.01
CA PRO A 562 -24.68 -24.94 0.75
C PRO A 562 -25.91 -25.84 0.89
N ASN A 563 -25.76 -27.11 0.54
CA ASN A 563 -26.82 -28.11 0.55
C ASN A 563 -26.34 -29.39 1.25
N ALA A 564 -26.80 -29.59 2.48
CA ALA A 564 -26.44 -30.74 3.31
C ALA A 564 -26.79 -32.11 2.70
N SER A 565 -27.75 -32.20 1.76
CA SER A 565 -28.05 -33.47 1.06
C SER A 565 -27.02 -33.86 0.00
N LEU A 566 -26.06 -32.99 -0.30
CA LEU A 566 -24.89 -33.28 -1.15
C LEU A 566 -23.61 -33.52 -0.33
N ALA A 567 -23.69 -33.59 1.01
CA ALA A 567 -22.53 -33.92 1.83
C ALA A 567 -21.97 -35.31 1.47
N LEU A 568 -20.65 -35.41 1.32
CA LEU A 568 -19.99 -36.64 0.89
C LEU A 568 -19.98 -37.66 2.06
N PRO A 569 -20.55 -38.87 1.90
CA PRO A 569 -20.67 -39.83 3.00
C PRO A 569 -19.31 -40.25 3.57
N GLY A 570 -19.11 -40.01 4.88
CA GLY A 570 -17.83 -40.28 5.54
C GLY A 570 -16.73 -39.27 5.23
N ALA A 571 -17.04 -38.09 4.67
CA ALA A 571 -16.13 -36.96 4.77
C ALA A 571 -15.83 -36.64 6.24
N PRO A 572 -14.59 -36.25 6.58
CA PRO A 572 -14.32 -35.69 7.90
C PRO A 572 -15.21 -34.46 8.11
N ALA A 573 -15.64 -34.22 9.36
CA ALA A 573 -16.19 -32.92 9.72
C ALA A 573 -15.14 -31.84 9.43
N CYS A 574 -15.56 -30.61 9.10
CA CYS A 574 -14.61 -29.51 8.88
C CYS A 574 -13.63 -29.43 10.06
N PRO A 575 -12.31 -29.45 9.82
CA PRO A 575 -11.30 -29.41 10.88
C PRO A 575 -11.47 -28.11 11.66
N THR A 576 -12.15 -28.20 12.80
CA THR A 576 -12.61 -27.03 13.54
C THR A 576 -11.41 -26.43 14.25
N ALA A 577 -11.04 -25.20 13.89
CA ALA A 577 -9.92 -24.52 14.50
C ALA A 577 -10.20 -24.26 15.99
N VAL A 578 -9.48 -24.95 16.87
CA VAL A 578 -9.56 -24.78 18.32
C VAL A 578 -8.48 -23.80 18.74
N PRO A 579 -8.81 -22.72 19.48
CA PRO A 579 -7.79 -21.86 20.09
C PRO A 579 -7.08 -22.62 21.22
N ILE A 580 -5.75 -22.62 21.21
CA ILE A 580 -4.89 -23.31 22.17
C ILE A 580 -3.94 -22.30 22.81
N ASP A 581 -3.80 -22.37 24.13
CA ASP A 581 -2.68 -21.79 24.86
C ASP A 581 -1.55 -22.83 24.92
N THR A 582 -0.42 -22.54 24.28
CA THR A 582 0.79 -23.38 24.31
C THR A 582 1.85 -22.91 25.32
N THR A 583 1.60 -21.79 26.01
CA THR A 583 2.51 -21.22 27.02
C THR A 583 2.09 -21.52 28.46
N GLY A 584 0.79 -21.71 28.71
CA GLY A 584 0.19 -21.87 30.03
C GLY A 584 -0.17 -20.55 30.73
N ASP A 585 -0.25 -19.42 30.02
CA ASP A 585 -0.61 -18.11 30.58
C ASP A 585 -2.13 -17.85 30.65
N GLY A 586 -2.94 -18.72 30.04
CA GLY A 586 -4.40 -18.61 29.97
C GLY A 586 -4.93 -17.89 28.72
N VAL A 587 -4.05 -17.45 27.82
CA VAL A 587 -4.38 -16.80 26.54
C VAL A 587 -4.05 -17.75 25.39
N ALA A 588 -4.97 -17.92 24.44
CA ALA A 588 -4.70 -18.75 23.28
C ALA A 588 -3.69 -18.06 22.34
N ASP A 589 -2.48 -18.61 22.27
CA ASP A 589 -1.37 -18.13 21.45
C ASP A 589 -1.22 -18.91 20.14
N SER A 590 -1.99 -19.98 19.95
CA SER A 590 -1.94 -20.85 18.78
C SER A 590 -3.32 -21.30 18.32
N TRP A 591 -3.46 -21.56 17.02
CA TRP A 591 -4.56 -22.35 16.47
C TRP A 591 -4.14 -23.82 16.39
N GLY A 592 -5.01 -24.71 16.88
CA GLY A 592 -4.92 -26.14 16.64
C GLY A 592 -6.02 -26.61 15.69
N TRP A 593 -5.68 -27.56 14.83
CA TRP A 593 -6.64 -28.29 14.02
C TRP A 593 -6.51 -29.78 14.32
N ASP A 594 -7.66 -30.46 14.39
CA ASP A 594 -7.75 -31.89 14.12
C ASP A 594 -7.97 -32.06 12.62
N THR A 595 -6.92 -32.35 11.85
CA THR A 595 -7.03 -32.60 10.41
C THR A 595 -7.43 -34.05 10.07
N SER A 596 -7.61 -34.89 11.08
CA SER A 596 -7.90 -36.32 10.97
C SER A 596 -9.38 -36.67 11.23
N GLY A 597 -10.06 -35.89 12.07
CA GLY A 597 -11.38 -36.17 12.60
C GLY A 597 -11.42 -37.16 13.78
N ASP A 598 -10.28 -37.43 14.44
CA ASP A 598 -10.19 -38.36 15.58
C ASP A 598 -10.47 -37.71 16.96
N GLY A 599 -10.68 -36.38 16.97
CA GLY A 599 -10.88 -35.58 18.18
C GLY A 599 -9.60 -35.03 18.80
N ARG A 600 -8.44 -35.12 18.13
CA ARG A 600 -7.14 -34.64 18.63
C ARG A 600 -6.51 -33.66 17.66
N VAL A 601 -5.89 -32.64 18.23
CA VAL A 601 -5.13 -31.65 17.46
C VAL A 601 -3.83 -32.29 16.97
N ASP A 602 -3.68 -32.40 15.65
CA ASP A 602 -2.53 -32.98 14.95
C ASP A 602 -1.66 -31.92 14.25
N LYS A 603 -2.21 -30.72 14.02
CA LYS A 603 -1.52 -29.56 13.45
C LYS A 603 -1.71 -28.34 14.35
N VAL A 604 -0.62 -27.65 14.68
CA VAL A 604 -0.61 -26.41 15.49
C VAL A 604 0.13 -25.31 14.73
N GLN A 605 -0.37 -24.09 14.80
CA GLN A 605 0.25 -22.89 14.23
C GLN A 605 0.08 -21.72 15.20
N ALA A 606 1.18 -21.04 15.54
CA ALA A 606 1.14 -19.85 16.37
C ALA A 606 0.28 -18.73 15.75
N MET A 607 -0.42 -17.99 16.59
CA MET A 607 -1.04 -16.71 16.26
C MET A 607 0.04 -15.64 16.24
N THR A 608 0.46 -15.24 15.03
CA THR A 608 1.46 -14.20 14.76
C THR A 608 0.83 -12.81 14.70
#